data_AF-A0A346N7H5-F1
#
_entry.id   AF-A0A346N7H5-F1
#
_cell.length_a   1.000
_cell.length_b   1.000
_cell.length_c   1.000
_cell.angle_alpha   90.00
_cell.angle_beta   90.00
_cell.angle_gamma   90.00
#
_symmetry.space_group_name_H-M   'P 1'
#
loop_
_entity.id
_entity.type
_entity.pdbx_description
1 polymer ?
#
loop_
_entity_poly.entity_id
_entity_poly.type
_entity_poly.pdbx_seq_one_letter_code
_entity_poly.pdbx_strand_id
1 'polypeptide(L)'
;MAFAPTKIICVSTSPFDKFPVLRRDRVTDGYSYLGLRGLPSQNLGLAYMSRIMFALIEAADRSSEQAAAIAGVLNYLGYEGVVHARFMWPSEKFIEEISSTDDPHGYIDEYLRRPMMMPNDGNPPLRKLQAMGRPQLRKLFSIAKKLCSAVGRRRIDIAVSSEGVHVGGHPAIDRGDLIQVASSGILRLREVSLSKPGVERPILLHEASSGEQAVVMGLLGIGSQIMDGALVCIDEPEVCLHPEWQERYIDLLFHTFNGYRDCHFVIATHSPQMVANIPDGNCYVMAMESGTARSARTYSHRSVDFQLAELFNAPGHRNEYLNRIALNTFAKVTKAKNFDEQSLESLRTLRKVADELREDDPLRDLIAALEEMAQAYG
;
A
#
# COMPACT_ATOMS: atom_id res chain seq x y z
N MET A 1 -3.88 -28.38 10.98
CA MET A 1 -4.36 -27.20 11.76
C MET A 1 -4.80 -26.14 10.77
N ALA A 2 -5.92 -25.45 11.02
CA ALA A 2 -6.28 -24.27 10.23
C ALA A 2 -5.26 -23.15 10.52
N PHE A 3 -4.83 -22.43 9.48
CA PHE A 3 -3.94 -21.28 9.64
C PHE A 3 -4.63 -20.21 10.50
N ALA A 4 -3.95 -19.74 11.55
CA ALA A 4 -4.40 -18.66 12.40
C ALA A 4 -3.30 -17.59 12.42
N PRO A 5 -3.54 -16.40 11.85
CA PRO A 5 -2.49 -15.39 11.74
C PRO A 5 -2.13 -14.83 13.11
N THR A 6 -0.83 -14.63 13.34
CA THR A 6 -0.30 -13.95 14.53
C THR A 6 -0.58 -12.44 14.48
N LYS A 7 -0.61 -11.89 13.26
CA LYS A 7 -0.82 -10.48 12.95
C LYS A 7 -1.59 -10.32 11.65
N ILE A 8 -2.54 -9.39 11.61
CA ILE A 8 -3.27 -8.99 10.41
C ILE A 8 -2.85 -7.56 10.05
N ILE A 9 -2.39 -7.35 8.83
CA ILE A 9 -1.93 -6.05 8.32
C ILE A 9 -2.78 -5.70 7.10
N CYS A 10 -3.57 -4.64 7.18
CA CYS A 10 -4.44 -4.19 6.11
C CYS A 10 -3.89 -2.92 5.48
N VAL A 11 -3.67 -2.92 4.16
CA VAL A 11 -3.06 -1.82 3.41
C VAL A 11 -4.02 -1.39 2.30
N SER A 12 -4.27 -0.09 2.18
CA SER A 12 -5.00 0.46 1.03
C SER A 12 -4.63 1.91 0.78
N THR A 13 -4.46 2.26 -0.47
CA THR A 13 -4.26 3.65 -0.93
C THR A 13 -5.58 4.33 -1.29
N SER A 14 -6.70 3.60 -1.24
CA SER A 14 -8.04 4.11 -1.50
C SER A 14 -8.72 4.56 -0.20
N PRO A 15 -9.44 5.71 -0.20
CA PRO A 15 -10.27 6.10 0.93
C PRO A 15 -11.59 5.31 1.00
N PHE A 16 -11.88 4.43 0.02
CA PHE A 16 -13.13 3.66 -0.09
C PHE A 16 -13.05 2.21 0.39
N ASP A 17 -11.85 1.79 0.83
CA ASP A 17 -11.58 0.44 1.30
C ASP A 17 -12.55 0.02 2.42
N LYS A 18 -12.74 -1.30 2.57
CA LYS A 18 -13.70 -1.86 3.53
C LYS A 18 -13.06 -2.44 4.78
N PHE A 19 -11.75 -2.28 4.99
CA PHE A 19 -11.09 -2.82 6.17
C PHE A 19 -11.71 -2.27 7.47
N PRO A 20 -11.70 -2.99 8.58
CA PRO A 20 -12.13 -2.42 9.86
C PRO A 20 -11.18 -1.30 10.30
N VAL A 21 -11.66 -0.06 10.35
CA VAL A 21 -10.96 1.00 11.09
C VAL A 21 -11.37 0.83 12.54
N LEU A 22 -10.57 0.10 13.32
CA LEU A 22 -10.83 -0.11 14.74
C LEU A 22 -10.98 1.27 15.41
N ARG A 23 -12.21 1.59 15.82
CA ARG A 23 -12.48 2.75 16.68
C ARG A 23 -11.89 2.44 18.05
N ARG A 24 -11.14 3.43 18.58
CA ARG A 24 -10.86 3.76 19.99
C ARG A 24 -10.98 2.58 20.98
N ASP A 25 -9.86 2.25 21.61
CA ASP A 25 -9.71 1.39 22.81
C ASP A 25 -9.31 -0.08 22.57
N ARG A 26 -9.14 -0.50 21.31
CA ARG A 26 -8.51 -1.78 20.96
C ARG A 26 -7.30 -1.57 20.06
N VAL A 27 -6.16 -1.19 20.66
CA VAL A 27 -4.87 -1.56 20.09
C VAL A 27 -4.77 -3.06 20.28
N THR A 28 -5.27 -3.84 19.33
CA THR A 28 -5.00 -5.27 19.31
C THR A 28 -3.62 -5.43 18.70
N ASP A 29 -2.66 -5.94 19.46
CA ASP A 29 -1.33 -6.28 18.95
C ASP A 29 -1.40 -7.13 17.67
N GLY A 30 -2.50 -7.86 17.45
CA GLY A 30 -2.77 -8.65 16.25
C GLY A 30 -3.39 -7.94 15.04
N TYR A 31 -3.67 -6.62 15.04
CA TYR A 31 -4.23 -5.94 13.84
C TYR A 31 -3.60 -4.56 13.59
N SER A 32 -3.22 -4.26 12.35
CA SER A 32 -2.71 -2.96 11.92
C SER A 32 -3.39 -2.50 10.63
N TYR A 33 -3.93 -1.27 10.63
CA TYR A 33 -4.50 -0.64 9.44
C TYR A 33 -3.61 0.49 8.92
N LEU A 34 -3.16 0.32 7.68
CA LEU A 34 -2.25 1.18 6.94
C LEU A 34 -2.95 1.77 5.70
N GLY A 35 -4.22 2.20 5.78
CA GLY A 35 -4.91 2.93 4.70
C GLY A 35 -5.44 4.35 5.00
N LEU A 36 -5.95 5.08 4.01
CA LEU A 36 -6.23 6.52 4.14
C LEU A 36 -7.37 6.91 5.09
N ARG A 37 -8.24 5.97 5.48
CA ARG A 37 -9.43 6.29 6.29
C ARG A 37 -9.08 6.65 7.73
N GLY A 38 -9.83 7.61 8.27
CA GLY A 38 -9.66 8.09 9.65
C GLY A 38 -8.54 9.12 9.84
N LEU A 39 -7.87 9.55 8.76
CA LEU A 39 -6.82 10.57 8.80
C LEU A 39 -7.44 11.99 8.94
N PRO A 40 -7.01 12.80 9.92
CA PRO A 40 -7.57 14.12 10.20
C PRO A 40 -6.87 15.24 9.39
N SER A 41 -6.91 15.20 8.06
CA SER A 41 -6.23 16.19 7.20
C SER A 41 -6.95 16.40 5.86
N GLN A 42 -6.81 17.59 5.27
CA GLN A 42 -7.24 17.84 3.88
C GLN A 42 -6.21 17.29 2.89
N ASN A 43 -4.91 17.41 3.19
CA ASN A 43 -3.86 16.71 2.48
C ASN A 43 -3.73 15.26 2.99
N LEU A 44 -4.41 14.34 2.29
CA LEU A 44 -4.43 12.91 2.60
C LEU A 44 -3.06 12.25 2.40
N GLY A 45 -2.28 12.68 1.41
CA GLY A 45 -0.95 12.14 1.13
C GLY A 45 0.03 12.41 2.27
N LEU A 46 0.09 13.65 2.76
CA LEU A 46 0.93 14.00 3.91
C LEU A 46 0.47 13.32 5.19
N ALA A 47 -0.84 13.18 5.40
CA ALA A 47 -1.37 12.46 6.56
C ALA A 47 -1.07 10.96 6.51
N TYR A 48 -1.11 10.36 5.32
CA TYR A 48 -0.70 8.98 5.08
C TYR A 48 0.76 8.79 5.42
N MET A 49 1.64 9.62 4.84
CA MET A 49 3.07 9.62 5.13
C MET A 49 3.35 9.79 6.62
N SER A 50 2.67 10.73 7.29
CA SER A 50 2.81 10.98 8.72
C SER A 50 2.52 9.74 9.55
N ARG A 51 1.40 9.05 9.28
CA ARG A 51 1.07 7.81 10.00
C ARG A 51 2.10 6.72 9.77
N ILE A 52 2.55 6.51 8.54
CA ILE A 52 3.58 5.50 8.24
C ILE A 52 4.89 5.88 8.93
N MET A 53 5.31 7.15 8.91
CA MET A 53 6.51 7.60 9.62
C MET A 53 6.45 7.33 11.12
N PHE A 54 5.29 7.54 11.76
CA PHE A 54 5.14 7.17 13.17
C PHE A 54 5.18 5.66 13.40
N ALA A 55 4.60 4.86 12.51
CA ALA A 55 4.69 3.41 12.58
C ALA A 55 6.15 2.93 12.41
N LEU A 56 6.93 3.55 11.53
CA LEU A 56 8.35 3.27 11.34
C LEU A 56 9.17 3.61 12.59
N ILE A 57 8.96 4.79 13.18
CA ILE A 57 9.64 5.21 14.41
C ILE A 57 9.33 4.23 15.55
N GLU A 58 8.05 3.87 15.73
CA GLU A 58 7.63 2.93 16.78
C GLU A 58 8.21 1.53 16.57
N ALA A 59 8.20 1.03 15.33
CA ALA A 59 8.73 -0.28 14.99
C ALA A 59 10.24 -0.38 15.15
N ALA A 60 10.97 0.61 14.62
CA ALA A 60 12.43 0.67 14.71
C ALA A 60 12.93 0.85 16.15
N ASP A 61 12.12 1.41 17.04
CA ASP A 61 12.43 1.45 18.47
C ASP A 61 12.11 0.14 19.18
N ARG A 62 11.04 -0.54 18.76
CA ARG A 62 10.56 -1.78 19.39
C ARG A 62 11.47 -2.98 19.10
N SER A 63 11.98 -3.11 17.89
CA SER A 63 12.78 -4.26 17.47
C SER A 63 13.85 -3.91 16.43
N SER A 64 15.07 -4.39 16.66
CA SER A 64 16.15 -4.32 15.67
C SER A 64 15.84 -5.11 14.40
N GLU A 65 15.03 -6.17 14.47
CA GLU A 65 14.60 -6.94 13.29
C GLU A 65 13.68 -6.09 12.39
N GLN A 66 12.76 -5.34 13.00
CA GLN A 66 11.89 -4.42 12.26
C GLN A 66 12.69 -3.24 11.68
N ALA A 67 13.64 -2.69 12.43
CA ALA A 67 14.57 -1.68 11.94
C ALA A 67 15.37 -2.20 10.72
N ALA A 68 15.89 -3.42 10.78
CA ALA A 68 16.59 -4.06 9.68
C ALA A 68 15.67 -4.31 8.47
N ALA A 69 14.42 -4.70 8.70
CA ALA A 69 13.44 -4.89 7.62
C ALA A 69 13.10 -3.57 6.90
N ILE A 70 12.92 -2.49 7.65
CA ILE A 70 12.72 -1.14 7.10
C ILE A 70 13.90 -0.75 6.19
N ALA A 71 15.13 -0.92 6.67
CA ALA A 71 16.33 -0.65 5.87
C ALA A 71 16.44 -1.57 4.65
N GLY A 72 16.07 -2.85 4.79
CA GLY A 72 16.01 -3.83 3.71
C GLY A 72 15.06 -3.44 2.59
N VAL A 73 13.86 -2.94 2.94
CA VAL A 73 12.89 -2.40 1.97
C VAL A 73 13.50 -1.27 1.15
N LEU A 74 14.16 -0.31 1.80
CA LEU A 74 14.78 0.83 1.12
C LEU A 74 15.92 0.41 0.20
N ASN A 75 16.81 -0.45 0.69
CA ASN A 75 17.93 -0.98 -0.08
C ASN A 75 17.43 -1.70 -1.35
N TYR A 76 16.36 -2.49 -1.21
CA TYR A 76 15.75 -3.20 -2.33
C TYR A 76 15.09 -2.25 -3.35
N LEU A 77 14.49 -1.16 -2.89
CA LEU A 77 13.99 -0.08 -3.74
C LEU A 77 15.11 0.79 -4.36
N GLY A 78 16.37 0.50 -4.04
CA GLY A 78 17.55 1.20 -4.55
C GLY A 78 17.85 2.51 -3.83
N TYR A 79 17.26 2.75 -2.66
CA TYR A 79 17.60 3.84 -1.75
C TYR A 79 18.66 3.38 -0.75
N GLU A 80 19.30 4.34 -0.08
CA GLU A 80 20.05 4.05 1.13
C GLU A 80 19.09 3.56 2.22
N GLY A 81 19.56 2.67 3.09
CA GLY A 81 18.79 2.06 4.20
C GLY A 81 18.37 3.02 5.31
N VAL A 82 18.08 4.28 5.00
CA VAL A 82 17.72 5.35 5.93
C VAL A 82 16.55 6.17 5.37
N VAL A 83 15.49 6.32 6.16
CA VAL A 83 14.42 7.32 5.91
C VAL A 83 14.65 8.53 6.78
N HIS A 84 14.69 9.72 6.19
CA HIS A 84 14.73 10.98 6.92
C HIS A 84 13.35 11.63 6.94
N ALA A 85 12.94 12.13 8.10
CA ALA A 85 11.71 12.87 8.24
C ALA A 85 11.92 14.14 9.07
N ARG A 86 11.41 15.25 8.53
CA ARG A 86 11.40 16.55 9.19
C ARG A 86 10.05 16.78 9.82
N PHE A 87 10.07 17.01 11.12
CA PHE A 87 8.89 17.32 11.91
C PHE A 87 8.93 18.75 12.43
N MET A 88 7.74 19.26 12.77
CA MET A 88 7.58 20.51 13.50
C MET A 88 6.87 20.31 14.84
N TRP A 89 7.37 21.02 15.83
CA TRP A 89 6.70 21.19 17.12
C TRP A 89 5.39 21.98 16.96
N PRO A 90 4.37 21.70 17.80
CA PRO A 90 3.24 22.61 18.00
C PRO A 90 3.70 24.04 18.36
N SER A 91 2.77 24.99 18.39
CA SER A 91 3.14 26.33 18.86
C SER A 91 3.55 26.28 20.33
N GLU A 92 4.52 27.10 20.72
CA GLU A 92 4.94 27.24 22.12
C GLU A 92 3.73 27.56 23.02
N LYS A 93 2.89 28.49 22.57
CA LYS A 93 1.60 28.81 23.23
C LYS A 93 0.73 27.57 23.47
N PHE A 94 0.62 26.65 22.51
CA PHE A 94 -0.15 25.42 22.68
C PHE A 94 0.49 24.51 23.73
N ILE A 95 1.81 24.34 23.69
CA ILE A 95 2.57 23.52 24.66
C ILE A 95 2.47 24.13 26.07
N GLU A 96 2.51 25.45 26.20
CA GLU A 96 2.39 26.13 27.49
C GLU A 96 0.99 26.07 28.07
N GLU A 97 -0.05 26.38 27.28
CA GLU A 97 -1.45 26.35 27.72
C GLU A 97 -1.87 24.93 28.15
N ILE A 98 -1.50 23.91 27.37
CA ILE A 98 -1.85 22.52 27.71
C ILE A 98 -1.04 21.95 28.88
N SER A 99 0.18 22.47 29.12
CA SER A 99 0.99 22.08 30.28
C SER A 99 0.53 22.74 31.58
N SER A 100 -0.14 23.89 31.48
CA SER A 100 -0.58 24.71 32.63
C SER A 100 -2.06 24.55 32.97
N THR A 101 -2.89 24.03 32.06
CA THR A 101 -4.32 23.81 32.30
C THR A 101 -4.60 22.66 33.29
N ASP A 102 -5.63 22.86 34.12
CA ASP A 102 -6.16 21.82 35.01
C ASP A 102 -6.95 20.75 34.25
N ASP A 103 -7.48 21.08 33.06
CA ASP A 103 -8.20 20.15 32.19
C ASP A 103 -7.58 20.07 30.78
N PRO A 104 -6.53 19.24 30.60
CA PRO A 104 -5.89 19.06 29.30
C PRO A 104 -6.82 18.51 28.21
N HIS A 105 -7.79 17.67 28.57
CA HIS A 105 -8.75 17.10 27.62
C HIS A 105 -9.71 18.17 27.09
N GLY A 106 -10.29 18.98 27.98
CA GLY A 106 -11.16 20.09 27.59
C GLY A 106 -10.44 21.10 26.70
N TYR A 107 -9.17 21.42 27.00
CA TYR A 107 -8.35 22.28 26.15
C TYR A 107 -8.11 21.67 24.75
N ILE A 108 -7.79 20.37 24.65
CA ILE A 108 -7.64 19.69 23.35
C ILE A 108 -8.97 19.72 22.56
N ASP A 109 -10.10 19.46 23.23
CA ASP A 109 -11.43 19.47 22.61
C ASP A 109 -11.79 20.86 22.08
N GLU A 110 -11.54 21.91 22.86
CA GLU A 110 -11.76 23.29 22.45
C GLU A 110 -10.84 23.65 21.28
N TYR A 111 -9.55 23.28 21.37
CA TYR A 111 -8.57 23.51 20.31
C TYR A 111 -8.99 22.84 18.98
N LEU A 112 -9.58 21.65 19.04
CA LEU A 112 -10.12 20.93 17.88
C LEU A 112 -11.41 21.56 17.31
N ARG A 113 -12.20 22.25 18.15
CA ARG A 113 -13.47 22.88 17.74
C ARG A 113 -13.31 24.30 17.21
N ARG A 114 -12.18 24.98 17.47
CA ARG A 114 -11.94 26.35 17.00
C ARG A 114 -12.01 26.39 15.45
N PRO A 115 -12.95 27.17 14.86
CA PRO A 115 -13.04 27.32 13.42
C PRO A 115 -11.80 28.07 12.93
N MET A 116 -10.86 27.37 12.29
CA MET A 116 -9.63 28.00 11.78
C MET A 116 -9.86 28.59 10.38
N MET A 117 -9.43 29.84 10.22
CA MET A 117 -9.48 30.63 8.98
C MET A 117 -8.46 30.17 7.90
N MET A 118 -7.66 29.13 8.18
CA MET A 118 -6.71 28.51 7.25
C MET A 118 -6.70 26.98 7.50
N PRO A 119 -6.84 26.13 6.47
CA PRO A 119 -6.72 24.70 6.61
C PRO A 119 -5.26 24.35 6.87
N ASN A 120 -4.92 24.01 8.11
CA ASN A 120 -3.57 23.60 8.46
C ASN A 120 -3.48 22.08 8.29
N ASP A 121 -2.95 21.65 7.15
CA ASP A 121 -2.59 20.26 6.90
C ASP A 121 -1.67 19.75 8.01
N GLY A 122 -2.05 18.63 8.63
CA GLY A 122 -1.26 17.99 9.68
C GLY A 122 -1.62 18.42 11.10
N ASN A 123 -2.90 18.54 11.44
CA ASN A 123 -3.23 18.41 12.86
C ASN A 123 -2.74 17.03 13.32
N PRO A 124 -1.91 16.97 14.37
CA PRO A 124 -1.49 15.70 14.94
C PRO A 124 -2.73 14.88 15.28
N PRO A 125 -2.68 13.54 15.35
CA PRO A 125 -3.78 12.75 15.87
C PRO A 125 -4.00 13.05 17.37
N LEU A 126 -4.53 14.24 17.66
CA LEU A 126 -4.92 14.73 18.99
C LEU A 126 -6.00 13.82 19.59
N ARG A 127 -6.65 12.98 18.77
CA ARG A 127 -7.50 11.88 19.22
C ARG A 127 -6.74 10.79 19.99
N LYS A 128 -5.45 10.54 19.70
CA LYS A 128 -4.58 9.64 20.50
C LYS A 128 -4.29 10.28 21.86
N LEU A 129 -4.10 11.61 21.89
CA LEU A 129 -3.94 12.36 23.13
C LEU A 129 -5.23 12.34 23.99
N GLN A 130 -6.40 12.49 23.38
CA GLN A 130 -7.69 12.38 24.09
C GLN A 130 -7.89 11.03 24.80
N ALA A 131 -7.29 9.95 24.29
CA ALA A 131 -7.39 8.61 24.88
C ALA A 131 -6.39 8.37 26.02
N MET A 132 -5.35 9.20 26.16
CA MET A 132 -4.36 9.07 27.22
C MET A 132 -4.92 9.59 28.55
N GLY A 133 -4.58 8.93 29.66
CA GLY A 133 -4.98 9.44 30.98
C GLY A 133 -4.32 10.79 31.30
N ARG A 134 -4.99 11.64 32.10
CA ARG A 134 -4.48 12.95 32.53
C ARG A 134 -3.01 12.92 33.02
N PRO A 135 -2.57 11.96 33.85
CA PRO A 135 -1.17 11.90 34.29
C PRO A 135 -0.19 11.64 33.14
N GLN A 136 -0.57 10.77 32.20
CA GLN A 136 0.24 10.44 31.01
C GLN A 136 0.35 11.65 30.08
N LEU A 137 -0.75 12.38 29.86
CA LEU A 137 -0.76 13.63 29.10
C LEU A 137 0.17 14.67 29.71
N ARG A 138 0.04 14.92 31.02
CA ARG A 138 0.91 15.87 31.71
C ARG A 138 2.39 15.50 31.59
N LYS A 139 2.72 14.21 31.78
CA LYS A 139 4.08 13.71 31.57
C LYS A 139 4.55 13.96 30.13
N LEU A 140 3.76 13.58 29.14
CA LEU A 140 4.08 13.77 27.73
C LEU A 140 4.36 15.24 27.40
N PHE A 141 3.50 16.16 27.83
CA PHE A 141 3.66 17.59 27.56
C PHE A 141 4.81 18.22 28.34
N SER A 142 5.11 17.72 29.54
CA SER A 142 6.32 18.12 30.27
C SER A 142 7.60 17.73 29.52
N ILE A 143 7.63 16.53 28.93
CA ILE A 143 8.73 16.06 28.07
C ILE A 143 8.79 16.92 26.81
N ALA A 144 7.65 17.12 26.13
CA ALA A 144 7.58 17.94 24.92
C ALA A 144 8.07 19.37 25.16
N LYS A 145 7.72 19.99 26.30
CA LYS A 145 8.22 21.31 26.69
C LYS A 145 9.73 21.33 26.87
N LYS A 146 10.28 20.38 27.65
CA LYS A 146 11.72 20.23 27.87
C LYS A 146 12.47 20.05 26.54
N LEU A 147 11.98 19.18 25.66
CA LEU A 147 12.58 18.93 24.35
C LEU A 147 12.50 20.14 23.43
N CYS A 148 11.34 20.80 23.33
CA CYS A 148 11.17 22.00 22.50
C CYS A 148 12.15 23.11 22.94
N SER A 149 12.32 23.32 24.24
CA SER A 149 13.30 24.28 24.78
C SER A 149 14.75 23.87 24.49
N ALA A 150 15.09 22.58 24.55
CA ALA A 150 16.44 22.08 24.28
C ALA A 150 16.83 22.16 22.78
N VAL A 151 15.87 21.96 21.87
CA VAL A 151 16.09 22.06 20.42
C VAL A 151 16.36 23.52 20.00
N GLY A 152 15.72 24.49 20.67
CA GLY A 152 15.85 25.92 20.36
C GLY A 152 15.28 26.34 18.99
N ARG A 153 14.63 25.41 18.28
CA ARG A 153 13.97 25.61 16.98
C ARG A 153 12.68 24.81 16.93
N ARG A 154 11.73 25.26 16.12
CA ARG A 154 10.46 24.55 15.90
C ARG A 154 10.58 23.30 15.02
N ARG A 155 11.77 22.96 14.52
CA ARG A 155 12.01 21.83 13.60
C ARG A 155 12.86 20.77 14.29
N ILE A 156 12.55 19.51 14.01
CA ILE A 156 13.34 18.36 14.46
C ILE A 156 13.43 17.35 13.31
N ASP A 157 14.64 16.89 13.02
CA ASP A 157 14.90 15.90 11.98
C ASP A 157 15.14 14.54 12.65
N ILE A 158 14.37 13.54 12.23
CA ILE A 158 14.43 12.15 12.73
C ILE A 158 14.81 11.27 11.54
N ALA A 159 15.78 10.38 11.76
CA ALA A 159 16.17 9.36 10.79
C ALA A 159 15.84 7.97 11.34
N VAL A 160 15.33 7.09 10.48
CA VAL A 160 15.07 5.68 10.79
C VAL A 160 15.96 4.83 9.91
N SER A 161 16.81 4.00 10.53
CA SER A 161 17.76 3.10 9.86
C SER A 161 17.72 1.70 10.48
N SER A 162 18.57 0.79 10.00
CA SER A 162 18.79 -0.52 10.63
C SER A 162 19.30 -0.45 12.07
N GLU A 163 19.95 0.65 12.45
CA GLU A 163 20.42 0.90 13.84
C GLU A 163 19.31 1.49 14.74
N GLY A 164 18.11 1.71 14.18
CA GLY A 164 16.95 2.21 14.88
C GLY A 164 16.68 3.69 14.57
N VAL A 165 16.27 4.44 15.60
CA VAL A 165 15.86 5.84 15.47
C VAL A 165 17.00 6.77 15.88
N HIS A 166 17.37 7.69 15.00
CA HIS A 166 18.40 8.71 15.23
C HIS A 166 17.82 10.12 15.13
N VAL A 167 18.41 11.03 15.90
CA VAL A 167 17.97 12.43 15.99
C VAL A 167 19.10 13.33 15.54
N GLY A 168 18.85 14.15 14.51
CA GLY A 168 19.87 15.05 13.99
C GLY A 168 20.17 16.19 14.96
N GLY A 169 21.45 16.48 15.20
CA GLY A 169 21.90 17.77 15.76
C GLY A 169 21.65 18.03 17.24
N HIS A 170 21.16 17.05 18.02
CA HIS A 170 20.78 17.26 19.42
C HIS A 170 21.21 16.11 20.36
N PRO A 171 22.50 15.99 20.73
CA PRO A 171 23.00 14.90 21.59
C PRO A 171 22.49 14.96 23.04
N ALA A 172 21.97 16.11 23.48
CA ALA A 172 21.40 16.29 24.82
C ALA A 172 19.94 15.80 24.94
N ILE A 173 19.32 15.38 23.84
CA ILE A 173 17.96 14.87 23.83
C ILE A 173 17.98 13.38 24.16
N ASP A 174 17.26 13.02 25.22
CA ASP A 174 17.01 11.61 25.51
C ASP A 174 16.18 10.99 24.39
N ARG A 175 16.68 9.90 23.81
CA ARG A 175 16.04 9.19 22.70
C ARG A 175 14.65 8.68 23.09
N GLY A 176 14.49 8.14 24.30
CA GLY A 176 13.22 7.60 24.79
C GLY A 176 12.16 8.68 24.94
N ASP A 177 12.53 9.83 25.52
CA ASP A 177 11.67 11.02 25.62
C ASP A 177 11.17 11.46 24.23
N LEU A 178 12.06 11.52 23.23
CA LEU A 178 11.67 11.91 21.88
C LEU A 178 10.73 10.89 21.23
N ILE A 179 11.03 9.60 21.34
CA ILE A 179 10.20 8.55 20.73
C ILE A 179 8.83 8.53 21.38
N GLN A 180 8.73 8.77 22.68
CA GLN A 180 7.45 8.91 23.37
C GLN A 180 6.66 10.11 22.80
N VAL A 181 7.32 11.25 22.56
CA VAL A 181 6.71 12.43 21.95
C VAL A 181 6.31 12.18 20.50
N ALA A 182 7.18 11.62 19.66
CA ALA A 182 6.90 11.29 18.27
C ALA A 182 5.73 10.30 18.18
N SER A 183 5.76 9.22 18.97
CA SER A 183 4.72 8.19 19.00
C SER A 183 3.38 8.70 19.53
N SER A 184 3.35 9.81 20.27
CA SER A 184 2.09 10.48 20.65
C SER A 184 1.37 11.12 19.47
N GLY A 185 2.09 11.31 18.36
CA GLY A 185 1.62 11.95 17.15
C GLY A 185 1.61 13.47 17.22
N ILE A 186 1.99 14.09 18.33
CA ILE A 186 1.95 15.55 18.53
C ILE A 186 2.81 16.35 17.52
N LEU A 187 3.87 15.72 17.00
CA LEU A 187 4.74 16.31 15.99
C LEU A 187 4.04 16.36 14.64
N ARG A 188 4.24 17.44 13.88
CA ARG A 188 3.68 17.58 12.54
C ARG A 188 4.71 17.23 11.50
N LEU A 189 4.47 16.18 10.71
CA LEU A 189 5.33 15.86 9.57
C LEU A 189 5.29 17.02 8.56
N ARG A 190 6.46 17.44 8.10
CA ARG A 190 6.60 18.42 7.01
C ARG A 190 7.16 17.82 5.74
N GLU A 191 8.10 16.91 5.89
CA GLU A 191 8.89 16.41 4.77
C GLU A 191 9.42 15.02 5.10
N VAL A 192 9.46 14.16 4.10
CA VAL A 192 10.14 12.87 4.13
C VAL A 192 11.12 12.88 2.96
N SER A 193 12.35 12.46 3.20
CA SER A 193 13.37 12.37 2.18
C SER A 193 14.12 11.05 2.24
N LEU A 194 14.53 10.59 1.05
CA LEU A 194 15.29 9.36 0.84
C LEU A 194 16.56 9.69 0.06
N SER A 195 17.67 9.06 0.42
CA SER A 195 18.93 9.20 -0.32
C SER A 195 19.11 8.03 -1.28
N LYS A 196 19.79 8.27 -2.40
CA LYS A 196 20.11 7.23 -3.38
C LYS A 196 21.63 7.19 -3.60
N PRO A 197 22.27 6.01 -3.62
CA PRO A 197 23.70 5.90 -3.86
C PRO A 197 24.10 6.61 -5.15
N GLY A 198 25.10 7.49 -5.07
CA GLY A 198 25.61 8.26 -6.22
C GLY A 198 24.79 9.51 -6.60
N VAL A 199 23.73 9.84 -5.86
CA VAL A 199 22.96 11.08 -6.03
C VAL A 199 23.24 12.00 -4.85
N GLU A 200 23.82 13.18 -5.10
CA GLU A 200 24.23 14.11 -4.03
C GLU A 200 23.05 14.69 -3.23
N ARG A 201 21.89 14.86 -3.88
CA ARG A 201 20.72 15.48 -3.25
C ARG A 201 19.71 14.42 -2.82
N PRO A 202 19.24 14.45 -1.55
CA PRO A 202 18.12 13.64 -1.12
C PRO A 202 16.89 13.90 -1.98
N ILE A 203 16.17 12.84 -2.32
CA ILE A 203 14.90 12.90 -3.02
C ILE A 203 13.82 13.20 -2.00
N LEU A 204 13.12 14.32 -2.19
CA LEU A 204 11.99 14.67 -1.34
C LEU A 204 10.79 13.86 -1.81
N LEU A 205 10.18 13.11 -0.90
CA LEU A 205 9.12 12.17 -1.27
C LEU A 205 7.90 12.90 -1.88
N HIS A 206 7.65 14.15 -1.51
CA HIS A 206 6.58 14.97 -2.10
C HIS A 206 6.85 15.41 -3.55
N GLU A 207 8.09 15.28 -4.04
CA GLU A 207 8.47 15.53 -5.44
C GLU A 207 8.33 14.27 -6.31
N ALA A 208 8.29 13.09 -5.69
CA ALA A 208 8.02 11.82 -6.38
C ALA A 208 6.56 11.73 -6.83
N SER A 209 6.28 10.87 -7.82
CA SER A 209 4.90 10.65 -8.27
C SER A 209 4.05 10.04 -7.14
N SER A 210 2.74 10.33 -7.13
CA SER A 210 1.83 9.78 -6.11
C SER A 210 1.84 8.25 -6.06
N GLY A 211 2.05 7.60 -7.22
CA GLY A 211 2.24 6.15 -7.31
C GLY A 211 3.51 5.66 -6.62
N GLU A 212 4.66 6.30 -6.89
CA GLU A 212 5.92 5.95 -6.21
C GLU A 212 5.82 6.15 -4.70
N GLN A 213 5.22 7.27 -4.26
CA GLN A 213 4.96 7.52 -2.85
C GLN A 213 4.10 6.40 -2.24
N ALA A 214 3.06 5.97 -2.93
CA ALA A 214 2.18 4.90 -2.48
C ALA A 214 2.91 3.55 -2.33
N VAL A 215 3.75 3.18 -3.31
CA VAL A 215 4.56 1.94 -3.25
C VAL A 215 5.54 2.00 -2.08
N VAL A 216 6.37 3.05 -2.03
CA VAL A 216 7.40 3.20 -1.00
C VAL A 216 6.78 3.17 0.39
N MET A 217 5.75 3.98 0.62
CA MET A 217 5.10 4.07 1.94
C MET A 217 4.28 2.84 2.29
N GLY A 218 3.70 2.15 1.30
CA GLY A 218 3.01 0.88 1.49
C GLY A 218 3.98 -0.22 1.95
N LEU A 219 5.09 -0.40 1.26
CA LEU A 219 6.13 -1.38 1.61
C LEU A 219 6.77 -1.07 2.96
N LEU A 220 7.13 0.19 3.21
CA LEU A 220 7.64 0.63 4.51
C LEU A 220 6.62 0.39 5.63
N GLY A 221 5.35 0.69 5.37
CA GLY A 221 4.26 0.43 6.30
C GLY A 221 4.16 -1.04 6.68
N ILE A 222 4.14 -1.95 5.69
CA ILE A 222 4.14 -3.40 5.92
C ILE A 222 5.39 -3.81 6.71
N GLY A 223 6.58 -3.36 6.28
CA GLY A 223 7.86 -3.64 6.95
C GLY A 223 7.90 -3.23 8.42
N SER A 224 7.19 -2.16 8.79
CA SER A 224 7.09 -1.71 10.19
C SER A 224 6.21 -2.61 11.08
N GLN A 225 5.36 -3.47 10.51
CA GLN A 225 4.36 -4.25 11.26
C GLN A 225 4.47 -5.76 11.07
N ILE A 226 5.13 -6.21 9.99
CA ILE A 226 5.25 -7.61 9.62
C ILE A 226 6.08 -8.40 10.65
N MET A 227 5.68 -9.65 10.84
CA MET A 227 6.31 -10.66 11.69
C MET A 227 5.93 -12.04 11.17
N ASP A 228 6.61 -13.08 11.64
CA ASP A 228 6.30 -14.46 11.26
C ASP A 228 4.82 -14.81 11.57
N GLY A 229 4.16 -15.50 10.64
CA GLY A 229 2.74 -15.87 10.73
C GLY A 229 1.77 -14.74 10.38
N ALA A 230 2.22 -13.64 9.78
CA ALA A 230 1.37 -12.52 9.43
C ALA A 230 0.46 -12.78 8.22
N LEU A 231 -0.77 -12.26 8.27
CA LEU A 231 -1.68 -12.13 7.14
C LEU A 231 -1.68 -10.67 6.68
N VAL A 232 -1.17 -10.42 5.47
CA VAL A 232 -1.14 -9.10 4.84
C VAL A 232 -2.24 -9.02 3.79
N CYS A 233 -3.21 -8.14 3.99
CA CYS A 233 -4.31 -7.88 3.06
C CYS A 233 -4.08 -6.53 2.38
N ILE A 234 -4.04 -6.51 1.06
CA ILE A 234 -3.78 -5.32 0.24
C ILE A 234 -4.96 -5.12 -0.70
N ASP A 235 -5.58 -3.94 -0.64
CA ASP A 235 -6.77 -3.60 -1.42
C ASP A 235 -6.44 -2.54 -2.48
N GLU A 236 -6.70 -2.89 -3.75
CA GLU A 236 -6.48 -2.09 -4.96
C GLU A 236 -5.10 -1.38 -4.99
N PRO A 237 -3.98 -2.12 -4.85
CA PRO A 237 -2.66 -1.50 -4.86
C PRO A 237 -2.34 -0.77 -6.16
N GLU A 238 -3.02 -1.09 -7.28
CA GLU A 238 -2.88 -0.41 -8.57
C GLU A 238 -3.38 1.04 -8.59
N VAL A 239 -4.15 1.48 -7.59
CA VAL A 239 -4.69 2.84 -7.54
C VAL A 239 -3.53 3.84 -7.50
N CYS A 240 -3.46 4.68 -8.54
CA CYS A 240 -2.41 5.65 -8.79
C CYS A 240 -1.03 5.08 -9.22
N LEU A 241 -0.90 3.77 -9.46
CA LEU A 241 0.35 3.19 -9.97
C LEU A 241 0.46 3.30 -11.48
N HIS A 242 1.63 3.75 -11.95
CA HIS A 242 2.00 3.63 -13.35
C HIS A 242 2.08 2.13 -13.73
N PRO A 243 1.68 1.74 -14.96
CA PRO A 243 1.79 0.38 -15.50
C PRO A 243 3.06 -0.40 -15.11
N GLU A 244 4.22 0.24 -15.27
CA GLU A 244 5.53 -0.36 -14.90
C GLU A 244 5.61 -0.79 -13.43
N TRP A 245 5.03 0.01 -12.51
CA TRP A 245 4.99 -0.33 -11.09
C TRP A 245 4.00 -1.45 -10.80
N GLN A 246 2.90 -1.55 -11.54
CA GLN A 246 1.92 -2.63 -11.39
C GLN A 246 2.54 -3.99 -11.73
N GLU A 247 3.31 -4.06 -12.82
CA GLU A 247 4.01 -5.30 -13.25
C GLU A 247 5.06 -5.78 -12.25
N ARG A 248 5.65 -4.85 -11.49
CA ARG A 248 6.71 -5.15 -10.51
C ARG A 248 6.18 -5.35 -9.09
N TYR A 249 4.94 -4.93 -8.80
CA TYR A 249 4.46 -4.82 -7.42
C TYR A 249 4.53 -6.13 -6.62
N ILE A 250 4.10 -7.23 -7.22
CA ILE A 250 4.06 -8.54 -6.55
C ILE A 250 5.47 -9.09 -6.35
N ASP A 251 6.34 -8.93 -7.35
CA ASP A 251 7.78 -9.24 -7.22
C ASP A 251 8.42 -8.43 -6.09
N LEU A 252 8.08 -7.15 -5.98
CA LEU A 252 8.61 -6.29 -4.92
C LEU A 252 8.20 -6.82 -3.54
N LEU A 253 6.92 -7.17 -3.35
CA LEU A 253 6.44 -7.77 -2.10
C LEU A 253 7.17 -9.07 -1.77
N PHE A 254 7.30 -9.96 -2.75
CA PHE A 254 7.93 -11.26 -2.57
C PHE A 254 9.39 -11.11 -2.10
N HIS A 255 10.18 -10.30 -2.79
CA HIS A 255 11.60 -10.14 -2.45
C HIS A 255 11.82 -9.33 -1.17
N THR A 256 10.97 -8.33 -0.91
CA THR A 256 11.09 -7.50 0.30
C THR A 256 10.79 -8.30 1.57
N PHE A 257 9.86 -9.25 1.51
CA PHE A 257 9.36 -9.96 2.69
C PHE A 257 9.68 -11.46 2.73
N ASN A 258 10.56 -11.96 1.85
CA ASN A 258 10.94 -13.39 1.81
C ASN A 258 11.63 -13.91 3.09
N GLY A 259 12.14 -13.02 3.95
CA GLY A 259 12.80 -13.38 5.21
C GLY A 259 11.82 -13.80 6.30
N TYR A 260 10.53 -13.49 6.16
CA TYR A 260 9.49 -13.81 7.13
C TYR A 260 8.86 -15.17 6.83
N ARG A 261 8.57 -15.94 7.88
CA ARG A 261 8.04 -17.31 7.78
C ARG A 261 6.54 -17.32 7.95
N ASP A 262 5.88 -18.26 7.27
CA ASP A 262 4.45 -18.53 7.36
C ASP A 262 3.56 -17.28 7.15
N CYS A 263 4.04 -16.33 6.35
CA CYS A 263 3.29 -15.13 5.99
C CYS A 263 2.43 -15.35 4.75
N HIS A 264 1.19 -14.86 4.80
CA HIS A 264 0.23 -14.95 3.69
C HIS A 264 -0.09 -13.54 3.18
N PHE A 265 0.03 -13.33 1.87
CA PHE A 265 -0.35 -12.09 1.21
C PHE A 265 -1.63 -12.32 0.40
N VAL A 266 -2.66 -11.52 0.68
CA VAL A 266 -3.95 -11.54 -0.02
C VAL A 266 -4.13 -10.18 -0.67
N ILE A 267 -4.18 -10.16 -2.01
CA ILE A 267 -4.28 -8.94 -2.79
C ILE A 267 -5.60 -8.97 -3.55
N ALA A 268 -6.43 -7.94 -3.34
CA ALA A 268 -7.59 -7.66 -4.19
C ALA A 268 -7.17 -6.65 -5.25
N THR A 269 -7.38 -6.97 -6.52
CA THR A 269 -6.96 -6.12 -7.65
C THR A 269 -7.91 -6.26 -8.83
N HIS A 270 -8.12 -5.15 -9.52
CA HIS A 270 -8.77 -5.05 -10.82
C HIS A 270 -7.75 -4.91 -11.97
N SER A 271 -6.44 -4.95 -11.67
CA SER A 271 -5.40 -4.78 -12.69
C SER A 271 -5.03 -6.09 -13.38
N PRO A 272 -5.34 -6.28 -14.68
CA PRO A 272 -4.79 -7.39 -15.46
C PRO A 272 -3.27 -7.33 -15.56
N GLN A 273 -2.70 -6.13 -15.44
CA GLN A 273 -1.28 -5.90 -15.59
C GLN A 273 -0.47 -6.44 -14.40
N MET A 274 -1.03 -6.36 -13.19
CA MET A 274 -0.46 -7.01 -12.02
C MET A 274 -0.45 -8.54 -12.16
N VAL A 275 -1.50 -9.12 -12.74
CA VAL A 275 -1.61 -10.57 -12.92
C VAL A 275 -0.65 -11.09 -14.00
N ALA A 276 -0.42 -10.29 -15.04
CA ALA A 276 0.40 -10.65 -16.20
C ALA A 276 1.84 -11.04 -15.85
N ASN A 277 2.40 -10.48 -14.77
CA ASN A 277 3.78 -10.72 -14.36
C ASN A 277 3.89 -11.28 -12.93
N ILE A 278 2.93 -12.10 -12.49
CA ILE A 278 3.02 -12.77 -11.18
C ILE A 278 4.19 -13.76 -11.20
N PRO A 279 5.10 -13.72 -10.22
CA PRO A 279 6.19 -14.69 -10.13
C PRO A 279 5.69 -16.13 -9.97
N ASP A 280 6.39 -17.05 -10.63
CA ASP A 280 6.14 -18.49 -10.50
C ASP A 280 6.42 -18.96 -9.06
N GLY A 281 5.47 -19.66 -8.45
CA GLY A 281 5.68 -20.19 -7.09
C GLY A 281 4.39 -20.43 -6.31
N ASN A 282 4.44 -20.11 -5.02
CA ASN A 282 3.32 -20.20 -4.06
C ASN A 282 2.30 -19.06 -4.27
N CYS A 283 1.87 -18.86 -5.52
CA CYS A 283 0.97 -17.81 -5.94
C CYS A 283 -0.28 -18.45 -6.58
N TYR A 284 -1.45 -17.93 -6.20
CA TYR A 284 -2.73 -18.40 -6.70
C TYR A 284 -3.57 -17.20 -7.12
N VAL A 285 -4.31 -17.37 -8.22
CA VAL A 285 -5.24 -16.38 -8.76
C VAL A 285 -6.65 -16.95 -8.62
N MET A 286 -7.58 -16.15 -8.11
CA MET A 286 -8.96 -16.54 -7.93
C MET A 286 -9.86 -15.47 -8.53
N ALA A 287 -10.64 -15.85 -9.55
CA ALA A 287 -11.75 -15.03 -10.01
C ALA A 287 -12.88 -15.10 -8.97
N MET A 288 -13.39 -13.95 -8.55
CA MET A 288 -14.39 -13.85 -7.47
C MET A 288 -15.69 -14.59 -7.82
N GLU A 289 -16.06 -14.61 -9.09
CA GLU A 289 -17.25 -15.27 -9.63
C GLU A 289 -17.17 -16.79 -9.49
N SER A 290 -15.98 -17.34 -9.69
CA SER A 290 -15.75 -18.79 -9.63
C SER A 290 -15.54 -19.29 -8.20
N GLY A 291 -15.00 -18.44 -7.32
CA GLY A 291 -14.57 -18.82 -5.98
C GLY A 291 -13.47 -19.89 -5.94
N THR A 292 -12.86 -20.23 -7.08
CA THR A 292 -11.82 -21.27 -7.19
C THR A 292 -10.45 -20.66 -7.43
N ALA A 293 -9.54 -20.91 -6.50
CA ALA A 293 -8.14 -20.51 -6.65
C ALA A 293 -7.41 -21.48 -7.61
N ARG A 294 -6.72 -20.92 -8.59
CA ARG A 294 -5.89 -21.64 -9.57
C ARG A 294 -4.45 -21.20 -9.44
N SER A 295 -3.52 -22.07 -9.82
CA SER A 295 -2.09 -21.71 -9.79
C SER A 295 -1.83 -20.50 -10.70
N ALA A 296 -1.06 -19.53 -10.20
CA ALA A 296 -0.68 -18.35 -10.98
C ALA A 296 0.11 -18.70 -12.25
N ARG A 297 0.77 -19.86 -12.32
CA ARG A 297 1.51 -20.33 -13.51
C ARG A 297 0.65 -20.37 -14.78
N THR A 298 -0.66 -20.59 -14.65
CA THR A 298 -1.57 -20.60 -15.80
C THR A 298 -1.74 -19.20 -16.41
N TYR A 299 -1.63 -18.17 -15.58
CA TYR A 299 -1.90 -16.77 -15.92
C TYR A 299 -0.61 -15.94 -16.04
N SER A 300 0.50 -16.36 -15.44
CA SER A 300 1.77 -15.64 -15.49
C SER A 300 2.36 -15.60 -16.91
N HIS A 301 3.08 -14.52 -17.22
CA HIS A 301 3.72 -14.23 -18.50
C HIS A 301 2.77 -14.30 -19.70
N ARG A 302 1.52 -13.87 -19.50
CA ARG A 302 0.50 -13.73 -20.54
C ARG A 302 0.21 -12.26 -20.82
N SER A 303 -0.26 -11.97 -22.03
CA SER A 303 -0.62 -10.60 -22.42
C SER A 303 -1.78 -10.07 -21.59
N VAL A 304 -1.89 -8.74 -21.48
CA VAL A 304 -3.04 -8.08 -20.85
C VAL A 304 -4.35 -8.52 -21.52
N ASP A 305 -4.37 -8.62 -22.85
CA ASP A 305 -5.53 -9.10 -23.63
C ASP A 305 -5.96 -10.53 -23.24
N PHE A 306 -5.00 -11.41 -22.94
CA PHE A 306 -5.31 -12.75 -22.43
C PHE A 306 -5.98 -12.67 -21.06
N GLN A 307 -5.45 -11.85 -20.14
CA GLN A 307 -6.04 -11.69 -18.82
C GLN A 307 -7.46 -11.14 -18.92
N LEU A 308 -7.64 -10.10 -19.73
CA LEU A 308 -8.93 -9.46 -19.97
C LEU A 308 -9.98 -10.46 -20.47
N ALA A 309 -9.59 -11.34 -21.40
CA ALA A 309 -10.50 -12.34 -21.94
C ALA A 309 -10.76 -13.53 -20.99
N GLU A 310 -9.72 -14.09 -20.36
CA GLU A 310 -9.81 -15.38 -19.65
C GLU A 310 -10.05 -15.26 -18.14
N LEU A 311 -9.65 -14.13 -17.54
CA LEU A 311 -9.72 -13.93 -16.09
C LEU A 311 -10.73 -12.85 -15.68
N PHE A 312 -10.74 -11.73 -16.40
CA PHE A 312 -11.59 -10.57 -16.04
C PHE A 312 -12.93 -10.55 -16.78
N ASN A 313 -13.17 -11.47 -17.72
CA ASN A 313 -14.38 -11.52 -18.57
C ASN A 313 -14.71 -10.16 -19.21
N ALA A 314 -13.68 -9.39 -19.58
CA ALA A 314 -13.80 -8.06 -20.14
C ALA A 314 -12.84 -7.91 -21.33
N PRO A 315 -13.03 -8.69 -22.41
CA PRO A 315 -12.07 -8.80 -23.53
C PRO A 315 -11.80 -7.45 -24.22
N GLY A 316 -12.70 -6.49 -24.11
CA GLY A 316 -12.57 -5.18 -24.72
C GLY A 316 -12.82 -5.23 -26.24
N HIS A 317 -12.38 -4.18 -26.94
CA HIS A 317 -12.52 -4.06 -28.39
C HIS A 317 -11.21 -4.44 -29.08
N ARG A 318 -11.28 -5.26 -30.14
CA ARG A 318 -10.12 -5.75 -30.92
C ARG A 318 -9.07 -6.45 -30.06
N ASN A 319 -9.50 -7.34 -29.17
CA ASN A 319 -8.61 -8.16 -28.37
C ASN A 319 -7.68 -9.00 -29.28
N GLU A 320 -6.37 -8.74 -29.25
CA GLU A 320 -5.41 -9.37 -30.16
C GLU A 320 -5.22 -10.87 -29.87
N TYR A 321 -5.36 -11.26 -28.60
CA TYR A 321 -5.32 -12.67 -28.21
C TYR A 321 -6.48 -13.45 -28.85
N LEU A 322 -7.71 -12.95 -28.75
CA LEU A 322 -8.87 -13.58 -29.35
C LEU A 322 -8.85 -13.52 -30.88
N ASN A 323 -8.43 -12.40 -31.47
CA ASN A 323 -8.25 -12.26 -32.92
C ASN A 323 -7.28 -13.30 -33.47
N ARG A 324 -6.15 -13.51 -32.78
CA ARG A 324 -5.16 -14.51 -33.18
C ARG A 324 -5.72 -15.93 -33.10
N ILE A 325 -6.55 -16.25 -32.09
CA ILE A 325 -7.24 -17.55 -32.01
C ILE A 325 -8.21 -17.71 -33.18
N ALA A 326 -9.04 -16.71 -33.45
CA ALA A 326 -10.03 -16.75 -34.52
C ALA A 326 -9.37 -16.92 -35.89
N LEU A 327 -8.37 -16.10 -36.22
CA LEU A 327 -7.66 -16.15 -37.51
C LEU A 327 -6.92 -17.48 -37.72
N ASN A 328 -6.23 -17.99 -36.68
CA ASN A 328 -5.53 -19.28 -36.78
C ASN A 328 -6.52 -20.43 -36.96
N THR A 329 -7.64 -20.42 -36.24
CA THR A 329 -8.70 -21.43 -36.37
C THR A 329 -9.31 -21.37 -37.76
N PHE A 330 -9.63 -20.17 -38.25
CA PHE A 330 -10.20 -19.95 -39.58
C PHE A 330 -9.27 -20.49 -40.69
N ALA A 331 -7.99 -20.13 -40.64
CA ALA A 331 -6.99 -20.60 -41.60
C ALA A 331 -6.83 -22.12 -41.58
N LYS A 332 -6.81 -22.73 -40.38
CA LYS A 332 -6.67 -24.18 -40.19
C LYS A 332 -7.87 -24.94 -40.75
N VAL A 333 -9.08 -24.53 -40.40
CA VAL A 333 -10.33 -25.15 -40.87
C VAL A 333 -10.49 -24.98 -42.38
N THR A 334 -10.20 -23.79 -42.93
CA THR A 334 -10.30 -23.55 -44.38
C THR A 334 -9.39 -24.49 -45.18
N LYS A 335 -8.18 -24.75 -44.67
CA LYS A 335 -7.21 -25.63 -45.32
C LYS A 335 -7.59 -27.11 -45.20
N ALA A 336 -7.99 -27.55 -44.01
CA ALA A 336 -8.27 -28.96 -43.73
C ALA A 336 -9.71 -29.39 -44.11
N LYS A 337 -10.62 -28.41 -44.24
CA LYS A 337 -12.07 -28.60 -44.42
C LYS A 337 -12.68 -29.53 -43.37
N ASN A 338 -12.17 -29.47 -42.15
CA ASN A 338 -12.69 -30.19 -40.99
C ASN A 338 -12.44 -29.39 -39.70
N PHE A 339 -13.17 -29.74 -38.65
CA PHE A 339 -12.93 -29.26 -37.30
C PHE A 339 -12.32 -30.39 -36.47
N ASP A 340 -11.05 -30.24 -36.11
CA ASP A 340 -10.45 -31.11 -35.10
C ASP A 340 -10.78 -30.65 -33.68
N GLU A 341 -10.43 -31.46 -32.69
CA GLU A 341 -10.74 -31.21 -31.28
C GLU A 341 -10.22 -29.83 -30.81
N GLN A 342 -9.03 -29.43 -31.27
CA GLN A 342 -8.43 -28.14 -30.95
C GLN A 342 -9.22 -26.97 -31.58
N SER A 343 -9.63 -27.08 -32.85
CA SER A 343 -10.45 -26.04 -33.50
C SER A 343 -11.82 -25.91 -32.84
N LEU A 344 -12.43 -27.02 -32.40
CA LEU A 344 -13.68 -27.00 -31.65
C LEU A 344 -13.52 -26.33 -30.28
N GLU A 345 -12.41 -26.57 -29.60
CA GLU A 345 -12.10 -25.91 -28.33
C GLU A 345 -11.90 -24.40 -28.52
N SER A 346 -11.13 -23.97 -29.53
CA SER A 346 -10.98 -22.56 -29.89
C SER A 346 -12.33 -21.90 -30.18
N LEU A 347 -13.20 -22.55 -30.96
CA LEU A 347 -14.53 -22.03 -31.25
C LEU A 347 -15.38 -21.90 -29.98
N ARG A 348 -15.31 -22.87 -29.06
CA ARG A 348 -16.01 -22.79 -27.77
C ARG A 348 -15.51 -21.60 -26.93
N THR A 349 -14.21 -21.34 -26.90
CA THR A 349 -13.65 -20.18 -26.19
C THR A 349 -14.15 -18.88 -26.80
N LEU A 350 -14.11 -18.75 -28.13
CA LEU A 350 -14.60 -17.57 -28.83
C LEU A 350 -16.09 -17.32 -28.60
N ARG A 351 -16.92 -18.37 -28.58
CA ARG A 351 -18.36 -18.26 -28.32
C ARG A 351 -18.68 -17.72 -26.93
N LYS A 352 -17.87 -18.04 -25.91
CA LYS A 352 -18.10 -17.56 -24.53
C LYS A 352 -17.96 -16.05 -24.40
N VAL A 353 -17.10 -15.44 -25.22
CA VAL A 353 -16.82 -14.00 -25.20
C VAL A 353 -17.63 -13.22 -26.23
N ALA A 354 -18.30 -13.91 -27.17
CA ALA A 354 -19.04 -13.29 -28.26
C ALA A 354 -20.14 -12.33 -27.78
N ASP A 355 -20.79 -12.63 -26.66
CA ASP A 355 -21.86 -11.80 -26.07
C ASP A 355 -21.32 -10.53 -25.38
N GLU A 356 -20.05 -10.52 -24.99
CA GLU A 356 -19.37 -9.39 -24.34
C GLU A 356 -18.71 -8.44 -25.36
N LEU A 357 -18.60 -8.86 -26.63
CA LEU A 357 -18.03 -8.04 -27.70
C LEU A 357 -19.04 -6.99 -28.16
N ARG A 358 -18.50 -5.83 -28.56
CA ARG A 358 -19.33 -4.78 -29.15
C ARG A 358 -19.84 -5.19 -30.52
N GLU A 359 -20.97 -4.62 -30.94
CA GLU A 359 -21.57 -4.94 -32.24
C GLU A 359 -20.68 -4.56 -33.43
N ASP A 360 -19.82 -3.55 -33.27
CA ASP A 360 -18.89 -3.05 -34.28
C ASP A 360 -17.52 -3.76 -34.26
N ASP A 361 -17.33 -4.77 -33.41
CA ASP A 361 -16.05 -5.48 -33.31
C ASP A 361 -15.87 -6.48 -34.47
N PRO A 362 -14.79 -6.36 -35.29
CA PRO A 362 -14.51 -7.29 -36.38
C PRO A 362 -14.38 -8.76 -35.96
N LEU A 363 -14.03 -9.01 -34.69
CA LEU A 363 -13.96 -10.36 -34.16
C LEU A 363 -15.32 -11.07 -34.19
N ARG A 364 -16.43 -10.32 -34.08
CA ARG A 364 -17.79 -10.89 -34.13
C ARG A 364 -18.10 -11.52 -35.49
N ASP A 365 -17.71 -10.85 -36.58
CA ASP A 365 -17.86 -11.36 -37.94
C ASP A 365 -17.02 -12.63 -38.16
N LEU A 366 -15.79 -12.65 -37.63
CA LEU A 366 -14.91 -13.81 -37.66
C LEU A 366 -15.49 -15.01 -36.90
N ILE A 367 -16.11 -14.77 -35.74
CA ILE A 367 -16.77 -15.81 -34.95
C ILE A 367 -17.98 -16.36 -35.71
N ALA A 368 -18.84 -15.50 -36.26
CA ALA A 368 -19.99 -15.92 -37.05
C ALA A 368 -19.58 -16.77 -38.26
N ALA A 369 -18.54 -16.36 -38.99
CA ALA A 369 -18.01 -17.13 -40.10
C ALA A 369 -17.48 -18.51 -39.66
N LEU A 370 -16.79 -18.58 -38.52
CA LEU A 370 -16.34 -19.86 -37.95
C LEU A 370 -17.50 -20.76 -37.51
N GLU A 371 -18.58 -20.20 -36.99
CA GLU A 371 -19.79 -20.95 -36.64
C GLU A 371 -20.49 -21.53 -37.87
N GLU A 372 -20.62 -20.75 -38.95
CA GLU A 372 -21.15 -21.24 -40.23
C GLU A 372 -20.28 -22.38 -40.80
N MET A 373 -18.95 -22.21 -40.76
CA MET A 373 -18.01 -23.26 -41.20
C MET A 373 -18.13 -24.52 -40.34
N ALA A 374 -18.37 -24.40 -39.04
CA ALA A 374 -18.56 -25.55 -38.15
C ALA A 374 -19.83 -26.33 -38.49
N GLN A 375 -20.89 -25.67 -38.98
CA GLN A 375 -22.09 -26.34 -39.47
C GLN A 375 -21.87 -27.03 -40.83
N ALA A 376 -20.99 -26.49 -41.67
CA ALA A 376 -20.71 -27.02 -43.01
C ALA A 376 -19.68 -28.17 -43.01
N TYR A 377 -18.71 -28.14 -42.10
CA TYR A 377 -17.57 -29.07 -42.07
C TYR A 377 -17.49 -29.95 -40.81
N GLY A 378 -18.30 -29.67 -39.79
CA GLY A 378 -18.49 -30.52 -38.62
C GLY A 378 -19.58 -31.55 -38.88
#